data_AF-A0A257ZUU3-F1
#
_entry.id   AF-A0A257ZUU3-F1
#
_cell.length_a   1.000
_cell.length_b   1.000
_cell.length_c   1.000
_cell.angle_alpha   90.00
_cell.angle_beta   90.00
_cell.angle_gamma   90.00
#
_symmetry.space_group_name_H-M   'P 1'
#
loop_
_entity.id
_entity.type
_entity.pdbx_description
1 polymer ?
#
loop_
_entity_poly.entity_id
_entity_poly.type
_entity_poly.pdbx_seq_one_letter_code
_entity_poly.pdbx_strand_id
1 'polypeptide(L)'
;MALGVAIFVGVFIWTTVRINNPRDTLSAVPEAIGEASEVLSDGQIDVQVYALGDRDVRVDIQFMPDTDAGAAAGLRPDVSFAMLGMHMDGVTPPLQLLEPGVWRAEVKLPMAGRWVVNAGFGEELAEVEFDAR
;
A
#
# COMPACT_ATOMS: atom_id res chain seq x y z
N MET A 1 -30.96 -28.65 -11.87
CA MET A 1 -30.77 -27.20 -11.65
C MET A 1 -29.39 -27.05 -11.01
N ALA A 2 -28.43 -26.49 -11.76
CA ALA A 2 -27.05 -26.31 -11.30
C ALA A 2 -26.89 -24.86 -10.81
N LEU A 3 -26.55 -24.67 -9.54
CA LEU A 3 -26.11 -23.38 -9.01
C LEU A 3 -24.60 -23.50 -8.78
N GLY A 4 -23.81 -22.86 -9.64
CA GLY A 4 -22.37 -22.76 -9.50
C GLY A 4 -22.03 -21.68 -8.47
N VAL A 5 -21.39 -22.07 -7.37
CA VAL A 5 -20.72 -21.15 -6.46
C VAL A 5 -19.26 -21.08 -6.93
N ALA A 6 -18.87 -19.96 -7.54
CA ALA A 6 -17.47 -19.68 -7.84
C ALA A 6 -16.82 -19.11 -6.57
N ILE A 7 -16.03 -19.94 -5.89
CA ILE A 7 -15.14 -19.49 -4.82
C ILE A 7 -13.85 -19.06 -5.52
N PHE A 8 -13.60 -17.76 -5.63
CA PHE A 8 -12.28 -17.25 -5.98
C PHE A 8 -11.37 -17.45 -4.76
N VAL A 9 -10.64 -18.57 -4.75
CA VAL A 9 -9.51 -18.76 -3.86
C VAL A 9 -8.34 -18.02 -4.49
N GLY A 10 -8.03 -16.82 -3.98
CA GLY A 10 -6.77 -16.14 -4.27
C GLY A 10 -5.63 -17.04 -3.82
N VAL A 11 -4.99 -17.72 -4.76
CA VAL A 11 -3.81 -18.55 -4.49
C VAL A 11 -2.63 -17.61 -4.29
N PHE A 12 -2.22 -17.46 -3.04
CA PHE A 12 -1.00 -16.76 -2.65
C PHE A 12 0.20 -17.60 -3.11
N ILE A 13 0.76 -17.29 -4.29
CA ILE A 13 2.00 -17.93 -4.76
C ILE A 13 3.18 -17.12 -4.23
N TRP A 14 3.72 -17.55 -3.08
CA TRP A 14 4.99 -17.06 -2.57
C TRP A 14 6.14 -17.60 -3.43
N THR A 15 6.48 -16.88 -4.49
CA THR A 15 7.77 -17.04 -5.16
C THR A 15 8.62 -15.85 -4.79
N THR A 16 9.66 -16.08 -3.98
CA THR A 16 10.64 -15.08 -3.56
C THR A 16 11.47 -14.61 -4.77
N VAL A 17 10.87 -13.85 -5.67
CA VAL A 17 11.62 -13.11 -6.69
C VAL A 17 12.20 -11.91 -5.96
N ARG A 18 13.43 -12.08 -5.46
CA ARG A 18 14.30 -10.96 -5.11
C ARG A 18 14.57 -10.16 -6.37
N ILE A 19 13.65 -9.27 -6.73
CA ILE A 19 13.93 -8.20 -7.66
C ILE A 19 14.96 -7.33 -6.93
N ASN A 20 16.16 -7.22 -7.51
CA ASN A 20 17.24 -6.36 -7.02
C ASN A 20 16.69 -4.97 -6.77
N ASN A 21 16.39 -4.69 -5.51
CA ASN A 21 15.82 -3.43 -5.08
C ASN A 21 16.94 -2.38 -5.18
N PRO A 22 16.77 -1.25 -5.89
CA PRO A 22 17.66 -0.10 -5.78
C PRO A 22 17.67 0.54 -4.37
N ARG A 23 16.92 -0.07 -3.42
CA ARG A 23 16.70 0.36 -2.03
C ARG A 23 17.91 0.23 -1.11
N ASP A 24 19.03 -0.37 -1.53
CA ASP A 24 20.28 -0.40 -0.73
C ASP A 24 20.98 0.97 -0.60
N THR A 25 20.46 2.01 -1.26
CA THR A 25 21.11 3.34 -1.29
C THR A 25 20.52 4.37 -0.32
N LEU A 26 19.53 4.01 0.52
CA LEU A 26 18.90 4.95 1.46
C LEU A 26 19.21 4.58 2.91
N SER A 27 20.11 5.34 3.51
CA SER A 27 20.52 5.31 4.92
C SER A 27 19.35 5.11 5.89
N ALA A 28 19.51 4.17 6.83
CA ALA A 28 18.75 4.01 8.07
C ALA A 28 17.22 4.22 7.95
N VAL A 29 16.59 3.62 6.94
CA VAL A 29 15.14 3.53 6.90
C VAL A 29 14.71 2.58 8.02
N PRO A 30 13.80 2.98 8.93
CA PRO A 30 13.23 2.06 9.91
C PRO A 30 12.67 0.83 9.19
N GLU A 31 12.73 -0.34 9.82
CA GLU A 31 12.16 -1.57 9.25
C GLU A 31 10.66 -1.37 8.96
N ALA A 32 10.21 -1.83 7.80
CA ALA A 32 8.80 -1.75 7.45
C ALA A 32 7.99 -2.59 8.45
N ILE A 33 6.94 -1.99 9.02
CA ILE A 33 6.01 -2.68 9.94
C ILE A 33 4.90 -3.42 9.19
N GLY A 34 4.80 -3.20 7.87
CA GLY A 34 3.88 -3.87 6.97
C GLY A 34 4.22 -3.56 5.53
N GLU A 35 3.97 -4.51 4.64
CA GLU A 35 4.15 -4.37 3.19
C GLU A 35 3.10 -5.17 2.44
N ALA A 36 2.69 -4.68 1.27
CA ALA A 36 1.87 -5.42 0.32
C ALA A 36 2.28 -5.08 -1.11
N SER A 37 2.10 -6.04 -1.99
CA SER A 37 2.28 -5.89 -3.43
C SER A 37 1.04 -6.45 -4.11
N GLU A 38 0.37 -5.63 -4.90
CA GLU A 38 -0.86 -6.00 -5.61
C GLU A 38 -0.68 -5.78 -7.12
N VAL A 39 -1.14 -6.74 -7.91
CA VAL A 39 -1.20 -6.62 -9.37
C VAL A 39 -2.54 -6.03 -9.75
N LEU A 40 -2.50 -4.85 -10.35
CA LEU A 40 -3.65 -4.11 -10.87
C LEU A 40 -3.78 -4.34 -12.37
N SER A 41 -4.90 -3.91 -12.95
CA SER A 41 -5.15 -4.00 -14.39
C SER A 41 -4.15 -3.18 -15.23
N ASP A 42 -3.62 -2.08 -14.68
CA ASP A 42 -2.71 -1.16 -15.36
C ASP A 42 -1.23 -1.30 -14.96
N GLY A 43 -0.89 -2.26 -14.08
CA GLY A 43 0.47 -2.48 -13.60
C GLY A 43 0.51 -3.05 -12.19
N GLN A 44 1.63 -2.88 -11.49
CA GLN A 44 1.81 -3.36 -10.12
C GLN A 44 1.91 -2.17 -9.15
N ILE A 45 1.29 -2.30 -7.98
CA ILE A 45 1.47 -1.37 -6.86
C ILE A 45 2.14 -2.06 -5.68
N ASP A 46 3.19 -1.46 -5.16
CA ASP A 46 3.87 -1.87 -3.94
C ASP A 46 3.67 -0.81 -2.86
N VAL A 47 3.31 -1.24 -1.66
CA VAL A 47 3.02 -0.39 -0.50
C VAL A 47 3.87 -0.85 0.66
N GLN A 48 4.55 0.09 1.30
CA GLN A 48 5.35 -0.15 2.51
C GLN A 48 4.95 0.85 3.60
N VAL A 49 4.81 0.35 4.81
CA VAL A 49 4.41 1.13 5.99
C VAL A 49 5.54 1.12 7.00
N TYR A 50 5.86 2.28 7.56
CA TYR A 50 6.93 2.49 8.52
C TYR A 50 6.40 3.20 9.77
N ALA A 51 6.70 2.67 10.95
CA ALA A 51 6.52 3.40 12.19
C ALA A 51 7.68 4.37 12.41
N LEU A 52 7.37 5.66 12.54
CA LEU A 52 8.32 6.70 12.93
C LEU A 52 8.35 6.91 14.47
N GLY A 53 7.35 6.37 15.18
CA GLY A 53 7.19 6.49 16.63
C GLY A 53 6.13 7.52 17.03
N ASP A 54 5.63 7.46 18.27
CA ASP A 54 4.55 8.35 18.76
C ASP A 54 3.31 8.37 17.85
N ARG A 55 2.95 7.21 17.27
CA ARG A 55 1.89 7.03 16.25
C ARG A 55 2.11 7.80 14.94
N ASP A 56 3.29 8.37 14.72
CA ASP A 56 3.68 8.87 13.41
C ASP A 56 4.01 7.69 12.50
N VAL A 57 3.34 7.65 11.35
CA VAL A 57 3.44 6.59 10.36
C VAL A 57 3.76 7.20 9.01
N ARG A 58 4.70 6.58 8.31
CA ARG A 58 5.03 6.89 6.92
C ARG A 58 4.60 5.74 6.04
N VAL A 59 3.99 6.04 4.90
CA VAL A 59 3.67 5.06 3.87
C VAL A 59 4.32 5.49 2.58
N ASP A 60 5.08 4.56 1.99
CA ASP A 60 5.68 4.72 0.68
C ASP A 60 4.95 3.80 -0.30
N ILE A 61 4.58 4.35 -1.44
CA ILE A 61 3.82 3.68 -2.48
C ILE A 61 4.61 3.80 -3.77
N GLN A 62 4.79 2.67 -4.44
CA GLN A 62 5.46 2.60 -5.73
C GLN A 62 4.52 1.93 -6.72
N PHE A 63 4.12 2.67 -7.75
CA PHE A 63 3.32 2.17 -8.86
C PHE A 63 4.20 1.98 -10.09
N MET A 64 4.23 0.76 -10.60
CA MET A 64 4.95 0.32 -11.78
C MET A 64 3.93 0.03 -12.87
N PRO A 65 3.63 0.99 -13.77
CA PRO A 65 2.68 0.75 -14.85
C PRO A 65 3.23 -0.29 -15.82
N ASP A 66 2.34 -1.05 -16.44
CA ASP A 66 2.68 -1.88 -17.58
C ASP A 66 3.19 -1.03 -18.76
N THR A 67 4.00 -1.62 -19.64
CA THR A 67 4.66 -0.92 -20.76
C THR A 67 3.69 -0.20 -21.71
N ASP A 68 2.41 -0.61 -21.71
CA ASP A 68 1.35 0.00 -22.52
C ASP A 68 0.56 1.09 -21.76
N ALA A 69 0.76 1.23 -20.45
CA ALA A 69 0.06 2.14 -19.54
C ALA A 69 0.88 3.41 -19.22
N GLY A 70 1.64 3.94 -20.19
CA GLY A 70 2.61 5.03 -19.98
C GLY A 70 2.08 6.33 -19.37
N ALA A 71 0.76 6.57 -19.37
CA ALA A 71 0.14 7.72 -18.70
C ALA A 71 -0.19 7.47 -17.22
N ALA A 72 -0.18 6.21 -16.77
CA ALA A 72 -0.65 5.82 -15.45
C ALA A 72 0.34 6.13 -14.32
N ALA A 73 1.66 6.24 -14.60
CA ALA A 73 2.66 6.65 -13.60
C ALA A 73 2.42 8.06 -13.02
N GLY A 74 1.68 8.92 -13.72
CA GLY A 74 1.31 10.26 -13.25
C GLY A 74 0.03 10.31 -12.42
N LEU A 75 -0.72 9.20 -12.35
CA LEU A 75 -1.95 9.13 -11.59
C LEU A 75 -1.63 9.10 -10.10
N ARG A 76 -2.36 9.92 -9.34
CA ARG A 76 -2.28 9.93 -7.89
C ARG A 76 -3.12 8.77 -7.34
N PRO A 77 -2.53 7.84 -6.57
CA PRO A 77 -3.30 6.79 -5.93
C PRO A 77 -4.16 7.37 -4.81
N ASP A 78 -5.28 6.71 -4.54
CA ASP A 78 -6.09 6.95 -3.37
C ASP A 78 -5.48 6.20 -2.18
N VAL A 79 -5.38 6.88 -1.03
CA VAL A 79 -4.81 6.31 0.19
C VAL A 79 -5.69 6.63 1.37
N SER A 80 -6.07 5.61 2.12
CA SER A 80 -6.87 5.77 3.34
C SER A 80 -6.40 4.84 4.45
N PHE A 81 -6.47 5.33 5.68
CA PHE A 81 -6.13 4.59 6.89
C PHE A 81 -7.39 4.37 7.70
N ALA A 82 -7.74 3.13 8.01
CA ALA A 82 -8.87 2.81 8.85
C ALA A 82 -8.41 1.98 10.06
N MET A 83 -9.05 2.20 11.21
CA MET A 83 -8.79 1.34 12.38
C MET A 83 -9.62 0.06 12.25
N LEU A 84 -8.98 -1.09 12.41
CA LEU A 84 -9.69 -2.37 12.33
C LEU A 84 -10.65 -2.53 13.53
N GLY A 85 -11.91 -2.84 13.22
CA GLY A 85 -12.96 -3.05 14.22
C GLY A 85 -13.65 -1.78 14.72
N MET A 86 -13.20 -0.59 14.32
CA MET A 86 -13.90 0.67 14.58
C MET A 86 -14.18 1.32 13.23
N HIS A 87 -15.45 1.42 12.84
CA HIS A 87 -15.91 2.04 11.59
C HIS A 87 -15.74 3.58 11.64
N MET A 88 -14.56 4.03 12.06
CA MET A 88 -14.11 5.40 12.03
C MET A 88 -13.93 5.82 10.58
N ASP A 89 -14.35 7.04 10.25
CA ASP A 89 -14.03 7.65 8.98
C ASP A 89 -12.51 7.60 8.78
N GLY A 90 -12.08 6.98 7.69
CA GLY A 90 -10.67 6.75 7.42
C GLY A 90 -9.89 8.06 7.37
N VAL A 91 -8.65 8.05 7.83
CA VAL A 91 -7.74 9.20 7.70
C VAL A 91 -7.17 9.17 6.29
N THR A 92 -7.39 10.24 5.52
CA THR A 92 -6.78 10.44 4.20
C THR A 92 -5.66 11.46 4.31
N PRO A 93 -4.39 11.03 4.41
CA PRO A 93 -3.29 11.97 4.50
C PRO A 93 -2.96 12.65 3.16
N PRO A 94 -2.29 13.80 3.21
CA PRO A 94 -1.75 14.41 2.00
C PRO A 94 -0.66 13.49 1.41
N LEU A 95 -0.77 13.22 0.11
CA LEU A 95 0.24 12.47 -0.64
C LEU A 95 1.21 13.43 -1.30
N GLN A 96 2.49 13.12 -1.16
CA GLN A 96 3.60 13.82 -1.78
C GLN A 96 4.16 12.94 -2.89
N LEU A 97 4.19 13.46 -4.12
CA LEU A 97 4.88 12.82 -5.23
C LEU A 97 6.39 13.03 -5.04
N LEU A 98 7.14 11.94 -4.95
CA LEU A 98 8.61 12.00 -4.86
C LEU A 98 9.23 11.89 -6.25
N GLU A 99 8.78 10.90 -7.02
CA GLU A 99 9.21 10.58 -8.38
C GLU A 99 8.01 10.04 -9.16
N PRO A 100 8.02 9.98 -10.51
CA PRO A 100 6.93 9.37 -11.26
C PRO A 100 6.60 7.96 -10.76
N GLY A 101 5.33 7.73 -10.38
CA GLY A 101 4.88 6.47 -9.78
C GLY A 101 5.25 6.28 -8.30
N VAL A 102 6.05 7.16 -7.69
CA VAL A 102 6.50 7.04 -6.29
C VAL A 102 5.86 8.12 -5.42
N TRP A 103 5.04 7.68 -4.47
CA TRP A 103 4.29 8.54 -3.57
C TRP A 103 4.64 8.27 -2.12
N ARG A 104 4.56 9.32 -1.29
CA ARG A 104 4.74 9.22 0.16
C ARG A 104 3.63 9.94 0.90
N ALA A 105 3.11 9.30 1.93
CA ALA A 105 2.27 9.93 2.94
C ALA A 105 2.95 9.84 4.31
N GLU A 106 2.82 10.89 5.09
CA GLU A 106 3.14 10.88 6.52
C GLU A 106 1.90 11.31 7.28
N VAL A 107 1.56 10.55 8.31
CA VAL A 107 0.33 10.74 9.08
C VAL A 107 0.57 10.44 10.54
N LYS A 108 0.06 11.30 11.41
CA LYS A 108 -0.03 11.01 12.84
C LYS A 108 -1.36 10.37 13.14
N LEU A 109 -1.35 9.09 13.52
CA LEU A 109 -2.58 8.36 13.81
C LEU A 109 -3.19 8.84 15.14
N PRO A 110 -4.51 9.02 15.20
CA PRO A 110 -5.18 9.56 16.38
C PRO A 110 -5.15 8.59 17.57
N MET A 111 -4.95 7.30 17.32
CA MET A 111 -5.05 6.24 18.31
C MET A 111 -4.04 5.12 18.02
N ALA A 112 -3.52 4.52 19.09
CA ALA A 112 -2.79 3.26 19.00
C ALA A 112 -3.77 2.09 18.79
N GLY A 113 -3.29 1.01 18.18
CA GLY A 113 -4.08 -0.18 17.88
C GLY A 113 -3.83 -0.70 16.46
N ARG A 114 -4.70 -1.60 16.00
CA ARG A 114 -4.58 -2.20 14.68
C ARG A 114 -5.22 -1.32 13.61
N TRP A 115 -4.45 -1.00 12.59
CA TRP A 115 -4.87 -0.20 11.45
C TRP A 115 -4.70 -0.98 10.16
N VAL A 116 -5.43 -0.55 9.16
CA VAL A 116 -5.30 -0.98 7.78
C VAL A 116 -5.09 0.24 6.90
N VAL A 117 -4.10 0.19 6.01
CA VAL A 117 -3.95 1.17 4.93
C VAL A 117 -4.40 0.52 3.63
N ASN A 118 -5.24 1.23 2.90
CA ASN A 118 -5.65 0.90 1.54
C ASN A 118 -5.00 1.89 0.60
N ALA A 119 -4.27 1.40 -0.40
CA ALA A 119 -3.62 2.24 -1.40
C ALA A 119 -3.79 1.65 -2.79
N GLY A 120 -4.25 2.45 -3.75
CA GLY A 120 -4.42 2.01 -5.13
C GLY A 120 -5.28 2.96 -5.95
N PHE A 121 -6.00 2.43 -6.94
CA PHE A 121 -6.78 3.22 -7.89
C PHE A 121 -8.21 2.69 -7.96
N GLY A 122 -9.18 3.52 -7.54
CA GLY A 122 -10.59 3.13 -7.56
C GLY A 122 -10.87 1.93 -6.64
N GLU A 123 -11.25 0.80 -7.24
CA GLU A 123 -11.55 -0.45 -6.53
C GLU A 123 -10.36 -1.42 -6.43
N GLU A 124 -9.27 -1.15 -7.17
CA GLU A 124 -8.07 -1.99 -7.19
C GLU A 124 -7.06 -1.43 -6.18
N LEU A 125 -6.98 -2.07 -5.01
CA LEU A 125 -6.27 -1.54 -3.84
C LEU A 125 -5.37 -2.63 -3.22
N ALA A 126 -4.15 -2.25 -2.87
CA ALA A 126 -3.32 -3.01 -1.94
C ALA A 126 -3.72 -2.66 -0.50
N GLU A 127 -3.90 -3.71 0.31
CA GLU A 127 -4.25 -3.61 1.72
C GLU A 127 -3.06 -4.01 2.60
N VAL A 128 -2.69 -3.17 3.57
CA VAL A 128 -1.65 -3.49 4.54
C VAL A 128 -2.18 -3.28 5.95
N GLU A 129 -2.26 -4.37 6.73
CA GLU A 129 -2.52 -4.31 8.16
C GLU A 129 -1.25 -4.03 8.95
N PHE A 130 -1.34 -3.18 9.98
CA PHE A 130 -0.23 -2.92 10.89
C PHE A 130 -0.71 -2.51 12.29
N ASP A 131 0.20 -2.58 13.27
CA ASP A 131 -0.07 -2.16 14.66
C ASP A 131 0.61 -0.80 14.91
N ALA A 132 -0.20 0.22 15.20
CA ALA A 132 0.28 1.55 15.57
C ALA A 132 0.45 1.66 17.08
N ARG A 133 1.60 2.18 17.53
CA ARG A 133 1.94 2.34 18.96
C ARG A 133 2.38 3.77 19.29
#